data_AF-T0GQ37-F1
#
_entry.id   AF-T0GQ37-F1
#
_cell.length_a   1.000
_cell.length_b   1.000
_cell.length_c   1.000
_cell.angle_alpha   90.00
_cell.angle_beta   90.00
_cell.angle_gamma   90.00
#
_symmetry.space_group_name_H-M   'P 1'
#
loop_
_entity.id
_entity.type
_entity.pdbx_description
1 polymer ?
#
loop_
_entity_poly.entity_id
_entity_poly.type
_entity_poly.pdbx_seq_one_letter_code
_entity_poly.pdbx_strand_id
1 'polypeptide(L)'
;MALVVSSQAFAQEYVPVTEATLAALTPSATVAFAPLTCPNPPKLADLGTFKVTESEMSRSLAGRLGLPLGGLAANASGRVLIQDFSRTKKCTASDGKTELVYGQAVRIVASSDNFDADGRFDLPTIAANTTLKNSSSNITAEVIGLTDTALLKEATKIFGALNVDEYDRVKKLIQILSEMAITTADKGTPQLLGMAAAELDMSAPVMGAYAVQRISDGKNCQETKATVPGISASANLAIENAYFALAGTCSSDAPDAMARAAAKDALAGFKVKK
;
A
#
# COMPACT_ATOMS: atom_id res chain seq x y z
N MET A 1 -35.12 -23.78 -62.55
CA MET A 1 -35.30 -22.64 -61.62
C MET A 1 -34.30 -22.84 -60.49
N ALA A 2 -33.10 -22.29 -60.65
CA ALA A 2 -31.97 -22.49 -59.74
C ALA A 2 -31.74 -21.20 -58.95
N LEU A 3 -31.72 -21.33 -57.63
CA LEU A 3 -31.55 -20.24 -56.68
C LEU A 3 -30.07 -19.81 -56.68
N VAL A 4 -29.80 -18.56 -57.06
CA VAL A 4 -28.47 -17.94 -56.96
C VAL A 4 -28.34 -17.34 -55.56
N VAL A 5 -27.38 -17.84 -54.79
CA VAL A 5 -26.94 -17.24 -53.51
C VAL A 5 -25.76 -16.32 -53.81
N SER A 6 -25.93 -15.01 -53.64
CA SER A 6 -24.85 -14.02 -53.74
C SER A 6 -24.17 -13.85 -52.38
N SER A 7 -22.89 -14.20 -52.30
CA SER A 7 -22.03 -13.89 -51.17
C SER A 7 -21.48 -12.47 -51.30
N GLN A 8 -21.95 -11.52 -50.49
CA GLN A 8 -21.30 -10.22 -50.35
C GLN A 8 -20.10 -10.36 -49.42
N ALA A 9 -18.90 -10.24 -49.99
CA ALA A 9 -17.65 -10.13 -49.25
C ALA A 9 -17.53 -8.70 -48.71
N PHE A 10 -17.50 -8.56 -47.38
CA PHE A 10 -17.08 -7.32 -46.72
C PHE A 10 -15.56 -7.18 -46.87
N ALA A 11 -15.12 -6.31 -47.77
CA ALA A 11 -13.75 -5.83 -47.78
C ALA A 11 -13.59 -4.82 -46.64
N GLN A 12 -12.98 -5.23 -45.52
CA GLN A 12 -12.48 -4.29 -44.52
C GLN A 12 -11.26 -3.57 -45.11
N GLU A 13 -11.41 -2.27 -45.34
CA GLU A 13 -10.36 -1.38 -45.78
C GLU A 13 -9.33 -1.24 -44.64
N TYR A 14 -8.17 -1.87 -44.82
CA TYR A 14 -7.06 -1.78 -43.89
C TYR A 14 -6.41 -0.40 -44.03
N VAL A 15 -6.75 0.53 -43.14
CA VAL A 15 -6.06 1.83 -43.06
C VAL A 15 -4.78 1.63 -42.25
N PRO A 16 -3.58 1.75 -42.85
CA PRO A 16 -2.34 1.62 -42.10
C PRO A 16 -2.20 2.79 -41.12
N VAL A 17 -2.08 2.49 -39.83
CA VAL A 17 -1.71 3.45 -38.80
C VAL A 17 -0.26 3.87 -39.08
N THR A 18 -0.06 5.13 -39.46
CA THR A 18 1.26 5.71 -39.71
C THR A 18 1.88 6.21 -38.40
N GLU A 19 3.20 6.32 -38.31
CA GLU A 19 3.87 6.90 -37.12
C GLU A 19 3.34 8.31 -36.76
N ALA A 20 2.84 9.06 -37.75
CA ALA A 20 2.20 10.35 -37.55
C ALA A 20 0.87 10.27 -36.78
N THR A 21 0.11 9.17 -36.90
CA THR A 21 -1.14 8.96 -36.15
C THR A 21 -0.89 8.45 -34.72
N LEU A 22 0.21 7.74 -34.48
CA LEU A 22 0.67 7.39 -33.12
C LEU A 22 1.20 8.61 -32.35
N ALA A 23 1.88 9.55 -33.03
CA ALA A 23 2.37 10.78 -32.39
C ALA A 23 1.23 11.67 -31.87
N ALA A 24 0.08 11.70 -32.55
CA ALA A 24 -1.11 12.46 -32.16
C ALA A 24 -1.88 11.86 -30.96
N LEU A 25 -1.56 10.63 -30.56
CA LEU A 25 -2.14 9.96 -29.39
C LEU A 25 -1.23 10.04 -28.15
N THR A 26 -0.18 10.85 -28.17
CA THR A 26 0.58 11.14 -26.94
C THR A 26 -0.24 12.08 -26.06
N PRO A 27 -0.75 11.66 -24.88
CA PRO A 27 -1.28 12.59 -23.91
C PRO A 27 -0.10 13.39 -23.33
N SER A 28 0.32 14.44 -24.03
CA SER A 28 1.25 15.44 -23.51
C SER A 28 0.49 16.51 -22.74
N ALA A 29 -0.30 16.05 -21.78
CA ALA A 29 -0.77 16.87 -20.68
C ALA A 29 -0.21 16.21 -19.42
N THR A 30 1.03 16.56 -19.07
CA THR A 30 1.47 16.50 -17.68
C THR A 30 0.50 17.40 -16.92
N VAL A 31 -0.56 16.79 -16.36
CA VAL A 31 -1.37 17.44 -15.33
C VAL A 31 -0.39 17.75 -14.21
N ALA A 32 0.03 19.01 -14.13
CA ALA A 32 0.78 19.50 -13.01
C ALA A 32 -0.17 19.44 -11.81
N PHE A 33 -0.14 18.33 -11.08
CA PHE A 33 -0.78 18.25 -9.78
C PHE A 33 -0.12 19.32 -8.92
N ALA A 34 -0.90 20.33 -8.51
CA ALA A 34 -0.44 21.27 -7.50
C ALA A 34 0.07 20.44 -6.31
N PRO A 35 1.28 20.71 -5.79
CA PRO A 35 1.81 19.93 -4.68
C PRO A 35 0.83 19.99 -3.52
N LEU A 36 0.40 18.83 -3.04
CA LEU A 36 -0.47 18.73 -1.87
C LEU A 36 0.28 19.32 -0.68
N THR A 37 -0.27 20.37 -0.09
CA THR A 37 0.31 21.05 1.07
C THR A 37 -0.67 21.00 2.23
N CYS A 38 -0.14 20.93 3.44
CA CYS A 38 -0.91 21.07 4.66
C CYS A 38 -1.06 22.57 4.99
N PRO A 39 -2.29 23.14 5.04
CA PRO A 39 -2.49 24.56 5.34
C PRO A 39 -1.95 24.99 6.71
N ASN A 40 -2.01 24.08 7.69
CA ASN A 40 -1.55 24.29 9.06
C ASN A 40 -0.60 23.15 9.48
N PRO A 41 0.68 23.17 9.03
CA PRO A 41 1.62 22.10 9.34
C PRO A 41 1.82 21.98 10.86
N PRO A 42 1.84 20.75 11.41
CA PRO A 42 1.96 20.55 12.84
C PRO A 42 3.32 21.04 13.36
N LYS A 43 3.35 21.54 14.59
CA LYS A 43 4.58 21.90 15.30
C LYS A 43 5.15 20.68 16.04
N LEU A 44 6.36 20.80 16.59
CA LEU A 44 6.97 19.73 17.39
C LEU A 44 6.08 19.29 18.58
N ALA A 45 5.52 20.25 19.29
CA ALA A 45 4.64 20.01 20.44
C ALA A 45 3.33 19.30 20.06
N ASP A 46 2.98 19.29 18.77
CA ASP A 46 1.80 18.61 18.27
C ASP A 46 2.04 17.13 17.97
N LEU A 47 3.31 16.70 17.85
CA LEU A 47 3.64 15.32 17.51
C LEU A 47 3.28 14.38 18.66
N GLY A 48 2.87 13.16 18.32
CA GLY A 48 2.60 12.11 19.31
C GLY A 48 3.85 11.59 20.02
N THR A 49 3.69 10.47 20.71
CA THR A 49 4.82 9.72 21.27
C THR A 49 5.59 8.99 20.17
N PHE A 50 6.87 8.72 20.43
CA PHE A 50 7.65 7.86 19.55
C PHE A 50 7.09 6.44 19.52
N LYS A 51 7.08 5.86 18.32
CA LYS A 51 6.68 4.49 18.02
C LYS A 51 7.74 3.85 17.15
N VAL A 52 7.90 2.54 17.31
CA VAL A 52 8.70 1.71 16.42
C VAL A 52 7.75 1.08 15.42
N THR A 53 8.01 1.27 14.13
CA THR A 53 7.31 0.58 13.05
C THR A 53 8.30 -0.16 12.18
N GLU A 54 8.02 -1.43 11.93
CA GLU A 54 8.80 -2.27 11.02
C GLU A 54 8.01 -2.45 9.73
N SER A 55 8.67 -2.28 8.59
CA SER A 55 8.09 -2.52 7.28
C SER A 55 9.07 -3.29 6.42
N GLU A 56 8.53 -4.14 5.57
CA GLU A 56 9.30 -4.97 4.68
C GLU A 56 8.84 -4.77 3.25
N MET A 57 9.78 -4.75 2.31
CA MET A 57 9.48 -4.65 0.89
C MET A 57 10.58 -5.28 0.04
N SER A 58 10.27 -5.48 -1.25
CA SER A 58 11.29 -5.87 -2.22
C SER A 58 12.29 -4.73 -2.44
N ARG A 59 13.54 -5.08 -2.76
CA ARG A 59 14.56 -4.09 -3.16
C ARG A 59 14.17 -3.29 -4.40
N SER A 60 13.40 -3.89 -5.31
CA SER A 60 12.88 -3.19 -6.48
C SER A 60 11.89 -2.08 -6.11
N LEU A 61 10.97 -2.34 -5.16
CA LEU A 61 10.05 -1.33 -4.66
C LEU A 61 10.80 -0.26 -3.87
N ALA A 62 11.71 -0.66 -2.99
CA ALA A 62 12.51 0.27 -2.21
C ALA A 62 13.35 1.21 -3.09
N GLY A 63 13.92 0.70 -4.19
CA GLY A 63 14.65 1.51 -5.17
C GLY A 63 13.75 2.50 -5.91
N ARG A 64 12.52 2.10 -6.25
CA ARG A 64 11.51 3.02 -6.83
C ARG A 64 11.08 4.11 -5.85
N LEU A 65 11.10 3.81 -4.55
CA LEU A 65 10.83 4.78 -3.48
C LEU A 65 12.06 5.64 -3.12
N GLY A 66 13.19 5.44 -3.79
CA GLY A 66 14.41 6.23 -3.55
C GLY A 66 15.11 5.93 -2.23
N LEU A 67 14.85 4.78 -1.62
CA LEU A 67 15.49 4.42 -0.34
C LEU A 67 17.00 4.16 -0.53
N PRO A 68 17.84 4.49 0.47
CA PRO A 68 19.28 4.29 0.39
C PRO A 68 19.64 2.81 0.54
N LEU A 69 19.69 2.08 -0.58
CA LEU A 69 19.98 0.64 -0.60
C LEU A 69 21.48 0.29 -0.54
N GLY A 70 22.36 1.29 -0.59
CA GLY A 70 23.81 1.12 -0.72
C GLY A 70 24.26 0.74 -2.14
N GLY A 71 25.53 0.34 -2.28
CA GLY A 71 26.15 -0.04 -3.56
C GLY A 71 25.67 -1.38 -4.15
N LEU A 72 24.60 -1.96 -3.61
CA LEU A 72 24.06 -3.23 -4.08
C LEU A 72 23.17 -2.99 -5.31
N ALA A 73 23.45 -3.68 -6.43
CA ALA A 73 22.64 -3.58 -7.64
C ALA A 73 21.18 -3.97 -7.36
N ALA A 74 20.22 -3.26 -7.95
CA ALA A 74 18.79 -3.54 -7.79
C ALA A 74 18.46 -4.89 -8.43
N ASN A 75 18.38 -5.95 -7.62
CA ASN A 75 17.92 -7.27 -8.03
C ASN A 75 16.52 -7.57 -7.47
N ALA A 76 15.74 -8.36 -8.21
CA ALA A 76 14.34 -8.67 -7.84
C ALA A 76 14.22 -9.62 -6.64
N SER A 77 15.27 -10.40 -6.33
CA SER A 77 15.31 -11.39 -5.25
C SER A 77 15.68 -10.84 -3.88
N GLY A 78 16.10 -9.58 -3.79
CA GLY A 78 16.50 -9.00 -2.52
C GLY A 78 15.36 -8.32 -1.77
N ARG A 79 15.50 -8.28 -0.44
CA ARG A 79 14.51 -7.72 0.50
C ARG A 79 15.10 -6.52 1.25
N VAL A 80 14.23 -5.64 1.73
CA VAL A 80 14.58 -4.45 2.51
C VAL A 80 13.70 -4.40 3.75
N LEU A 81 14.34 -4.19 4.88
CA LEU A 81 13.75 -3.97 6.19
C LEU A 81 13.91 -2.50 6.49
N ILE A 82 12.80 -1.87 6.83
CA ILE A 82 12.75 -0.50 7.28
C ILE A 82 12.25 -0.53 8.72
N GLN A 83 13.06 -0.03 9.64
CA GLN A 83 12.67 0.16 11.02
C GLN A 83 12.66 1.65 11.30
N ASP A 84 11.48 2.21 11.48
CA ASP A 84 11.28 3.63 11.75
C ASP A 84 10.99 3.82 13.25
N PHE A 85 11.87 4.55 13.93
CA PHE A 85 11.59 5.13 15.24
C PHE A 85 11.07 6.54 15.02
N SER A 86 9.75 6.70 15.03
CA SER A 86 9.10 7.93 14.57
C SER A 86 8.00 8.40 15.50
N ARG A 87 7.79 9.71 15.51
CA ARG A 87 6.58 10.33 16.06
C ARG A 87 5.98 11.21 15.00
N THR A 88 4.67 11.10 14.83
CA THR A 88 3.98 11.69 13.69
C THR A 88 2.67 12.33 14.09
N LYS A 89 2.18 13.21 13.23
CA LYS A 89 0.82 13.75 13.24
C LYS A 89 0.33 13.88 11.80
N LYS A 90 -0.92 13.50 11.61
CA LYS A 90 -1.61 13.67 10.33
C LYS A 90 -2.08 15.11 10.17
N CYS A 91 -2.05 15.61 8.94
CA CYS A 91 -2.65 16.86 8.54
C CYS A 91 -3.42 16.66 7.23
N THR A 92 -4.64 17.16 7.17
CA THR A 92 -5.41 17.19 5.92
C THR A 92 -4.76 18.15 4.93
N ALA A 93 -4.54 17.68 3.70
CA ALA A 93 -3.98 18.47 2.62
C ALA A 93 -4.96 19.55 2.12
N SER A 94 -4.47 20.41 1.25
CA SER A 94 -5.20 21.49 0.60
C SER A 94 -6.40 21.05 -0.23
N ASP A 95 -6.50 19.77 -0.59
CA ASP A 95 -7.64 19.17 -1.29
C ASP A 95 -8.78 18.75 -0.35
N GLY A 96 -8.59 18.83 0.97
CA GLY A 96 -9.56 18.42 1.98
C GLY A 96 -9.76 16.90 2.11
N LYS A 97 -9.00 16.08 1.38
CA LYS A 97 -9.20 14.62 1.30
C LYS A 97 -7.95 13.84 1.66
N THR A 98 -6.79 14.28 1.19
CA THR A 98 -5.54 13.57 1.39
C THR A 98 -5.01 13.84 2.80
N GLU A 99 -4.69 12.80 3.55
CA GLU A 99 -3.99 12.96 4.83
C GLU A 99 -2.47 12.89 4.59
N LEU A 100 -1.78 13.98 4.89
CA LEU A 100 -0.32 14.06 4.90
C LEU A 100 0.19 13.71 6.30
N VAL A 101 1.24 12.90 6.37
CA VAL A 101 1.88 12.51 7.63
C VAL A 101 3.13 13.35 7.82
N TYR A 102 3.11 14.23 8.82
CA TYR A 102 4.28 15.00 9.23
C TYR A 102 4.88 14.41 10.50
N GLY A 103 6.19 14.51 10.66
CA GLY A 103 6.82 14.00 11.86
C GLY A 103 8.33 14.12 11.88
N GLN A 104 8.89 13.40 12.85
CA GLN A 104 10.31 13.19 13.03
C GLN A 104 10.56 11.70 13.08
N ALA A 105 11.65 11.24 12.47
CA ALA A 105 12.00 9.83 12.44
C ALA A 105 13.51 9.63 12.45
N VAL A 106 13.93 8.55 13.11
CA VAL A 106 15.18 7.86 12.80
C VAL A 106 14.81 6.58 12.06
N ARG A 107 15.22 6.49 10.81
CA ARG A 107 14.93 5.37 9.91
C ARG A 107 16.16 4.50 9.77
N ILE A 108 16.04 3.22 10.09
CA ILE A 108 17.06 2.22 9.83
C ILE A 108 16.63 1.45 8.58
N VAL A 109 17.49 1.41 7.57
CA VAL A 109 17.26 0.66 6.32
C VAL A 109 18.31 -0.44 6.23
N ALA A 110 17.87 -1.69 6.31
CA ALA A 110 18.71 -2.86 6.07
C ALA A 110 18.27 -3.56 4.78
N SER A 111 19.19 -3.76 3.86
CA SER A 111 18.97 -4.48 2.60
C SER A 111 19.80 -5.76 2.58
N SER A 112 19.26 -6.82 1.98
CA SER A 112 20.00 -8.06 1.70
C SER A 112 19.73 -8.49 0.27
N ASP A 113 20.76 -8.93 -0.44
CA ASP A 113 20.57 -9.75 -1.63
C ASP A 113 20.19 -11.19 -1.24
N ASN A 114 19.53 -11.89 -2.17
CA ASN A 114 19.28 -13.34 -2.13
C ASN A 114 18.86 -13.88 -0.75
N PHE A 115 17.78 -13.31 -0.21
CA PHE A 115 17.23 -13.75 1.07
C PHE A 115 16.18 -14.84 0.85
N ASP A 116 16.64 -16.10 0.85
CA ASP A 116 15.80 -17.30 0.67
C ASP A 116 15.35 -17.93 2.00
N ALA A 117 15.29 -17.18 3.11
CA ALA A 117 14.76 -17.73 4.34
C ALA A 117 13.25 -17.48 4.42
N ASP A 118 12.48 -18.57 4.59
CA ASP A 118 11.03 -18.56 4.91
C ASP A 118 10.74 -17.96 6.32
N GLY A 119 11.77 -17.47 7.01
CA GLY A 119 11.69 -16.85 8.32
C GLY A 119 11.38 -15.35 8.28
N ARG A 120 11.26 -14.77 9.48
CA ARG A 120 11.08 -13.33 9.67
C ARG A 120 12.28 -12.57 9.10
N PHE A 121 12.03 -11.54 8.28
CA PHE A 121 13.07 -10.66 7.75
C PHE A 121 13.42 -9.59 8.79
N ASP A 122 14.25 -9.94 9.77
CA ASP A 122 14.73 -9.04 10.83
C ASP A 122 16.26 -8.91 10.84
N LEU A 123 16.79 -7.92 11.58
CA LEU A 123 18.23 -7.65 11.63
C LEU A 123 19.10 -8.86 12.03
N PRO A 124 18.76 -9.65 13.08
CA PRO A 124 19.51 -10.86 13.40
C PRO A 124 19.52 -11.86 12.25
N THR A 125 18.37 -12.08 11.59
CA THR A 125 18.27 -13.06 10.51
C THR A 125 19.02 -12.59 9.27
N ILE A 126 19.02 -11.29 8.97
CA ILE A 126 19.85 -10.70 7.90
C ILE A 126 21.34 -10.92 8.19
N ALA A 127 21.79 -10.63 9.42
CA ALA A 127 23.18 -10.82 9.83
C ALA A 127 23.63 -12.29 9.72
N ALA A 128 22.78 -13.21 10.16
CA ALA A 128 23.00 -14.65 10.05
C ALA A 128 23.06 -15.11 8.59
N ASN A 129 22.12 -14.67 7.74
CA ASN A 129 22.10 -15.03 6.32
C ASN A 129 23.36 -14.56 5.59
N THR A 130 23.80 -13.32 5.84
CA THR A 130 25.06 -12.79 5.30
C THR A 130 26.27 -13.63 5.69
N THR A 131 26.32 -14.08 6.95
CA THR A 131 27.46 -14.86 7.45
C THR A 131 27.44 -16.30 6.93
N LEU A 132 26.25 -16.93 6.88
CA LEU A 132 26.11 -18.35 6.52
C LEU A 132 26.10 -18.60 5.01
N LYS A 133 25.46 -17.72 4.24
CA LYS A 133 25.31 -17.87 2.78
C LYS A 133 26.23 -16.97 1.97
N ASN A 134 27.11 -16.22 2.64
CA ASN A 134 27.97 -15.20 2.01
C ASN A 134 27.15 -14.20 1.16
N SER A 135 25.93 -13.88 1.61
CA SER A 135 25.05 -12.91 0.95
C SER A 135 25.45 -11.48 1.31
N SER A 136 25.37 -10.56 0.36
CA SER A 136 25.66 -9.15 0.59
C SER A 136 24.48 -8.47 1.27
N SER A 137 24.72 -7.93 2.46
CA SER A 137 23.78 -7.05 3.14
C SER A 137 24.40 -5.68 3.37
N ASN A 138 23.55 -4.68 3.50
CA ASN A 138 23.94 -3.33 3.85
C ASN A 138 22.93 -2.75 4.84
N ILE A 139 23.39 -1.98 5.81
CA ILE A 139 22.56 -1.26 6.75
C ILE A 139 22.95 0.21 6.77
N THR A 140 21.94 1.08 6.83
CA THR A 140 22.11 2.53 6.89
C THR A 140 21.10 3.13 7.87
N ALA A 141 21.39 4.33 8.37
CA ALA A 141 20.46 5.11 9.18
C ALA A 141 20.27 6.50 8.57
N GLU A 142 19.03 6.95 8.56
CA GLU A 142 18.61 8.27 8.09
C GLU A 142 17.85 8.98 9.21
N VAL A 143 18.09 10.29 9.34
CA VAL A 143 17.44 11.13 10.36
C VAL A 143 16.59 12.16 9.63
N ILE A 144 15.30 12.19 9.95
CA ILE A 144 14.28 12.98 9.25
C ILE A 144 13.62 13.94 10.24
N GLY A 145 13.56 15.22 9.91
CA GLY A 145 12.91 16.26 10.73
C GLY A 145 13.61 16.62 12.06
N LEU A 146 14.80 16.08 12.32
CA LEU A 146 15.63 16.38 13.50
C LEU A 146 16.90 17.12 13.05
N THR A 147 17.33 18.12 13.83
CA THR A 147 18.47 18.98 13.48
C THR A 147 19.67 18.84 14.42
N ASP A 148 19.64 17.88 15.34
CA ASP A 148 20.74 17.66 16.28
C ASP A 148 21.97 17.07 15.57
N THR A 149 23.07 17.82 15.53
CA THR A 149 24.29 17.43 14.84
C THR A 149 24.97 16.20 15.47
N ALA A 150 24.82 15.98 16.77
CA ALA A 150 25.34 14.79 17.43
C ALA A 150 24.55 13.55 17.00
N LEU A 151 23.21 13.66 16.93
CA LEU A 151 22.35 12.58 16.42
C LEU A 151 22.69 12.25 14.95
N LEU A 152 22.83 13.27 14.11
CA LEU A 152 23.21 13.10 12.71
C LEU A 152 24.57 12.39 12.57
N LYS A 153 25.56 12.80 13.37
CA LYS A 153 26.89 12.17 13.39
C LYS A 153 26.85 10.73 13.90
N GLU A 154 25.99 10.43 14.86
CA GLU A 154 25.85 9.07 15.37
C GLU A 154 25.19 8.15 14.34
N ALA A 155 24.22 8.66 13.57
CA ALA A 155 23.50 7.90 12.57
C ALA A 155 24.41 7.39 11.45
N THR A 156 25.39 8.18 11.03
CA THR A 156 26.35 7.79 9.98
C THR A 156 27.24 6.60 10.39
N LYS A 157 27.37 6.31 11.70
CA LYS A 157 28.17 5.17 12.18
C LYS A 157 27.52 3.80 11.93
N ILE A 158 26.22 3.77 11.62
CA ILE A 158 25.49 2.54 11.29
C ILE A 158 25.80 2.07 9.86
N PHE A 159 26.32 2.94 8.99
CA PHE A 159 26.58 2.61 7.60
C PHE A 159 27.60 1.46 7.45
N GLY A 160 27.20 0.36 6.80
CA GLY A 160 28.11 -0.74 6.46
C GLY A 160 27.42 -2.09 6.22
N ALA A 161 28.24 -3.12 6.05
CA ALA A 161 27.76 -4.50 5.92
C ALA A 161 27.17 -5.02 7.24
N LEU A 162 26.12 -5.85 7.17
CA LEU A 162 25.49 -6.45 8.34
C LEU A 162 25.76 -7.96 8.38
N ASN A 163 26.79 -8.34 9.13
CA ASN A 163 27.11 -9.75 9.44
C ASN A 163 26.97 -10.00 10.95
N VAL A 164 27.19 -11.24 11.40
CA VAL A 164 27.04 -11.61 12.82
C VAL A 164 28.01 -10.83 13.72
N ASP A 165 29.23 -10.55 13.26
CA ASP A 165 30.24 -9.82 14.03
C ASP A 165 29.86 -8.34 14.24
N GLU A 166 29.26 -7.70 13.23
CA GLU A 166 28.83 -6.30 13.29
C GLU A 166 27.45 -6.13 13.95
N TYR A 167 26.64 -7.19 14.05
CA TYR A 167 25.28 -7.12 14.56
C TYR A 167 25.20 -6.51 15.98
N ASP A 168 26.08 -6.93 16.90
CA ASP A 168 26.08 -6.42 18.27
C ASP A 168 26.42 -4.93 18.34
N ARG A 169 27.32 -4.47 17.46
CA ARG A 169 27.66 -3.06 17.34
C ARG A 169 26.49 -2.26 16.79
N VAL A 170 25.87 -2.73 15.70
CA VAL A 170 24.71 -2.10 15.08
C VAL A 170 23.55 -1.99 16.07
N LYS A 171 23.26 -3.06 16.81
CA LYS A 171 22.21 -3.07 17.83
C LYS A 171 22.44 -2.00 18.90
N LYS A 172 23.67 -1.85 19.39
CA LYS A 172 24.02 -0.79 20.35
C LYS A 172 23.85 0.60 19.75
N LEU A 173 24.25 0.80 18.50
CA LEU A 173 24.07 2.09 17.82
C LEU A 173 22.60 2.45 17.63
N ILE A 174 21.74 1.49 17.27
CA ILE A 174 20.29 1.72 17.16
C ILE A 174 19.69 2.12 18.52
N GLN A 175 20.13 1.50 19.61
CA GLN A 175 19.70 1.86 20.97
C GLN A 175 20.11 3.30 21.31
N ILE A 176 21.38 3.65 21.08
CA ILE A 176 21.90 5.01 21.30
C ILE A 176 21.11 6.03 20.47
N LEU A 177 20.87 5.76 19.18
CA LEU A 177 20.10 6.66 18.32
C LEU A 177 18.66 6.84 18.80
N SER A 178 18.02 5.79 19.27
CA SER A 178 16.65 5.85 19.78
C SER A 178 16.59 6.73 21.04
N GLU A 179 17.53 6.55 21.97
CA GLU A 179 17.65 7.38 23.17
C GLU A 179 17.96 8.84 22.84
N MET A 180 18.88 9.08 21.91
CA MET A 180 19.20 10.42 21.43
C MET A 180 18.00 11.07 20.74
N ALA A 181 17.22 10.34 19.94
CA ALA A 181 16.02 10.88 19.30
C ALA A 181 14.94 11.27 20.32
N ILE A 182 14.80 10.51 21.41
CA ILE A 182 13.90 10.88 22.53
C ILE A 182 14.38 12.15 23.23
N THR A 183 15.67 12.24 23.53
CA THR A 183 16.23 13.39 24.28
C THR A 183 16.37 14.67 23.45
N THR A 184 16.52 14.55 22.13
CA THR A 184 16.66 15.68 21.20
C THR A 184 15.33 16.06 20.54
N ALA A 185 14.24 15.40 20.91
CA ALA A 185 12.92 15.56 20.33
C ALA A 185 12.48 17.04 20.16
N ASP A 186 12.79 17.90 21.12
CA ASP A 186 12.37 19.31 21.09
C ASP A 186 13.19 20.21 20.13
N LYS A 187 14.18 19.64 19.43
CA LYS A 187 15.02 20.33 18.45
C LYS A 187 14.76 19.82 17.04
N GLY A 188 14.07 20.62 16.23
CA GLY A 188 13.85 20.31 14.81
C GLY A 188 12.60 20.95 14.25
N THR A 189 12.25 20.52 13.04
CA THR A 189 11.01 20.92 12.37
C THR A 189 10.38 19.66 11.79
N PRO A 190 9.11 19.33 12.13
CA PRO A 190 8.44 18.18 11.53
C PRO A 190 8.50 18.26 10.01
N GLN A 191 8.94 17.17 9.38
CA GLN A 191 8.99 17.05 7.93
C GLN A 191 7.87 16.15 7.43
N LEU A 192 7.48 16.34 6.17
CA LEU A 192 6.55 15.45 5.51
C LEU A 192 7.22 14.07 5.36
N LEU A 193 6.69 13.06 6.03
CA LEU A 193 7.17 11.68 5.95
C LEU A 193 6.47 10.89 4.84
N GLY A 194 5.27 11.31 4.46
CA GLY A 194 4.51 10.68 3.39
C GLY A 194 3.03 11.05 3.42
N MET A 195 2.23 10.27 2.71
CA MET A 195 0.77 10.34 2.76
C MET A 195 0.28 9.16 3.59
N ALA A 196 -0.75 9.35 4.41
CA ALA A 196 -1.40 8.22 5.04
C ALA A 196 -2.03 7.39 3.92
N ALA A 197 -1.81 6.08 3.94
CA ALA A 197 -2.59 5.19 3.10
C ALA A 197 -4.07 5.45 3.43
N ALA A 198 -4.87 5.73 2.40
CA ALA A 198 -6.31 5.70 2.59
C ALA A 198 -6.65 4.30 3.10
N GLU A 199 -7.20 4.21 4.30
CA GLU A 199 -7.90 3.00 4.70
C GLU A 199 -9.08 2.89 3.73
N LEU A 200 -8.88 2.12 2.67
CA LEU A 200 -9.97 1.78 1.76
C LEU A 200 -10.92 0.91 2.58
N ASP A 201 -12.04 1.50 2.99
CA ASP A 201 -13.15 0.76 3.58
C ASP A 201 -13.73 -0.17 2.49
N MET A 202 -13.14 -1.37 2.39
CA MET A 202 -13.58 -2.41 1.48
C MET A 202 -14.84 -3.12 1.99
N SER A 203 -15.38 -2.76 3.17
CA SER A 203 -16.56 -3.41 3.72
C SER A 203 -17.77 -3.28 2.80
N ALA A 204 -17.97 -2.11 2.19
CA ALA A 204 -19.07 -1.88 1.25
C ALA A 204 -18.97 -2.76 -0.02
N PRO A 205 -17.87 -2.75 -0.81
CA PRO A 205 -17.77 -3.60 -2.00
C PRO A 205 -17.79 -5.10 -1.65
N VAL A 206 -17.15 -5.53 -0.56
CA VAL A 206 -17.19 -6.93 -0.11
C VAL A 206 -18.60 -7.36 0.28
N MET A 207 -19.32 -6.53 1.04
CA MET A 207 -20.69 -6.84 1.46
C MET A 207 -21.71 -6.73 0.32
N GLY A 208 -21.46 -5.87 -0.67
CA GLY A 208 -22.21 -5.85 -1.92
C GLY A 208 -22.07 -7.17 -2.68
N ALA A 209 -20.84 -7.64 -2.91
CA ALA A 209 -20.60 -8.94 -3.56
C ALA A 209 -21.19 -10.12 -2.76
N TYR A 210 -21.07 -10.08 -1.42
CA TYR A 210 -21.71 -11.05 -0.54
C TYR A 210 -23.24 -11.04 -0.68
N ALA A 211 -23.87 -9.87 -0.75
CA ALA A 211 -25.31 -9.76 -0.97
C ALA A 211 -25.73 -10.37 -2.32
N VAL A 212 -24.97 -10.14 -3.40
CA VAL A 212 -25.22 -10.79 -4.70
C VAL A 212 -25.13 -12.32 -4.58
N GLN A 213 -24.13 -12.86 -3.88
CA GLN A 213 -24.04 -14.31 -3.59
C GLN A 213 -25.28 -14.81 -2.86
N ARG A 214 -25.73 -14.09 -1.84
CA ARG A 214 -26.91 -14.45 -1.03
C ARG A 214 -28.21 -14.40 -1.84
N ILE A 215 -28.34 -13.44 -2.76
CA ILE A 215 -29.45 -13.39 -3.72
C ILE A 215 -29.43 -14.65 -4.58
N SER A 216 -28.28 -15.00 -5.17
CA SER A 216 -28.08 -16.24 -5.94
C SER A 216 -28.57 -17.50 -5.19
N ASP A 217 -28.27 -17.55 -3.88
CA ASP A 217 -28.60 -18.63 -2.97
C ASP A 217 -30.06 -18.62 -2.49
N GLY A 218 -30.86 -17.62 -2.92
CA GLY A 218 -32.28 -17.48 -2.57
C GLY A 218 -32.53 -16.95 -1.17
N LYS A 219 -31.57 -16.23 -0.58
CA LYS A 219 -31.67 -15.64 0.75
C LYS A 219 -32.22 -14.23 0.67
N ASN A 220 -33.11 -13.85 1.58
CA ASN A 220 -33.69 -12.51 1.62
C ASN A 220 -32.74 -11.48 2.28
N CYS A 221 -33.08 -10.20 2.13
CA CYS A 221 -32.21 -9.10 2.56
C CYS A 221 -32.01 -9.08 4.08
N GLN A 222 -33.07 -9.37 4.85
CA GLN A 222 -33.03 -9.37 6.31
C GLN A 222 -32.17 -10.51 6.87
N GLU A 223 -32.30 -11.72 6.32
CA GLU A 223 -31.42 -12.85 6.64
C GLU A 223 -29.96 -12.54 6.35
N THR A 224 -29.68 -11.87 5.24
CA THR A 224 -28.32 -11.48 4.84
C THR A 224 -27.71 -10.48 5.82
N LYS A 225 -28.45 -9.45 6.24
CA LYS A 225 -28.01 -8.49 7.27
C LYS A 225 -27.82 -9.16 8.64
N ALA A 226 -28.74 -10.04 9.04
CA ALA A 226 -28.66 -10.74 10.31
C ALA A 226 -27.45 -11.70 10.41
N THR A 227 -26.95 -12.18 9.26
CA THR A 227 -25.80 -13.10 9.22
C THR A 227 -24.46 -12.40 9.56
N VAL A 228 -24.40 -11.07 9.46
CA VAL A 228 -23.18 -10.29 9.72
C VAL A 228 -23.50 -9.15 10.69
N PRO A 229 -23.69 -9.45 11.99
CA PRO A 229 -23.95 -8.43 12.99
C PRO A 229 -22.74 -7.49 13.16
N GLY A 230 -23.00 -6.20 13.37
CA GLY A 230 -21.96 -5.21 13.66
C GLY A 230 -21.22 -4.64 12.44
N ILE A 231 -21.76 -4.79 11.23
CA ILE A 231 -21.21 -4.14 10.03
C ILE A 231 -21.51 -2.63 10.00
N SER A 232 -20.65 -1.88 9.30
CA SER A 232 -20.76 -0.44 9.11
C SER A 232 -22.05 -0.03 8.38
N ALA A 233 -22.44 1.25 8.50
CA ALA A 233 -23.58 1.78 7.75
C ALA A 233 -23.36 1.71 6.22
N SER A 234 -22.12 1.93 5.76
CA SER A 234 -21.72 1.80 4.35
C SER A 234 -21.91 0.37 3.84
N ALA A 235 -21.52 -0.64 4.62
CA ALA A 235 -21.72 -2.04 4.32
C ALA A 235 -23.21 -2.44 4.28
N ASN A 236 -24.02 -1.95 5.23
CA ASN A 236 -25.47 -2.18 5.21
C ASN A 236 -26.13 -1.60 3.95
N LEU A 237 -25.77 -0.37 3.57
CA LEU A 237 -26.29 0.27 2.38
C LEU A 237 -25.88 -0.48 1.10
N ALA A 238 -24.67 -1.03 1.05
CA ALA A 238 -24.21 -1.84 -0.07
C ALA A 238 -25.03 -3.13 -0.25
N ILE A 239 -25.41 -3.79 0.86
CA ILE A 239 -26.32 -4.94 0.83
C ILE A 239 -27.68 -4.51 0.28
N GLU A 240 -28.26 -3.44 0.80
CA GLU A 240 -29.56 -2.94 0.35
C GLU A 240 -29.55 -2.61 -1.13
N ASN A 241 -28.53 -1.89 -1.61
CA ASN A 241 -28.39 -1.52 -3.01
C ASN A 241 -28.30 -2.74 -3.93
N ALA A 242 -27.60 -3.80 -3.52
CA ALA A 242 -27.55 -5.05 -4.30
C ALA A 242 -28.92 -5.71 -4.42
N TYR A 243 -29.71 -5.74 -3.33
CA TYR A 243 -31.07 -6.27 -3.34
C TYR A 243 -32.03 -5.38 -4.15
N PHE A 244 -31.94 -4.05 -4.05
CA PHE A 244 -32.73 -3.17 -4.89
C PHE A 244 -32.39 -3.33 -6.37
N ALA A 245 -31.11 -3.43 -6.72
CA ALA A 245 -30.67 -3.56 -8.10
C ALA A 245 -31.09 -4.88 -8.75
N LEU A 246 -31.04 -6.01 -8.02
CA LEU A 246 -31.25 -7.34 -8.58
C LEU A 246 -32.61 -7.96 -8.25
N ALA A 247 -33.18 -7.63 -7.09
CA ALA A 247 -34.46 -8.16 -6.62
C ALA A 247 -35.57 -7.08 -6.53
N GLY A 248 -35.26 -5.82 -6.87
CA GLY A 248 -36.21 -4.70 -6.84
C GLY A 248 -36.57 -4.18 -5.45
N THR A 249 -36.27 -4.95 -4.38
CA THR A 249 -36.56 -4.57 -3.00
C THR A 249 -35.63 -5.26 -2.01
N CYS A 250 -35.36 -4.61 -0.88
CA CYS A 250 -34.76 -5.23 0.30
C CYS A 250 -35.88 -5.60 1.30
N SER A 251 -36.55 -6.73 1.07
CA SER A 251 -37.62 -7.23 1.96
C SER A 251 -37.23 -8.52 2.70
N SER A 252 -38.17 -9.05 3.48
CA SER A 252 -38.11 -10.38 4.10
C SER A 252 -38.45 -11.52 3.11
N ASP A 253 -38.86 -11.19 1.89
CA ASP A 253 -39.25 -12.19 0.91
C ASP A 253 -38.02 -12.74 0.18
N ALA A 254 -38.08 -14.03 -0.15
CA ALA A 254 -37.01 -14.65 -0.91
C ALA A 254 -36.96 -14.06 -2.34
N PRO A 255 -35.76 -13.82 -2.91
CA PRO A 255 -35.63 -13.37 -4.29
C PRO A 255 -36.23 -14.37 -5.27
N ASP A 256 -36.92 -13.87 -6.30
CA ASP A 256 -37.52 -14.70 -7.33
C ASP A 256 -36.47 -15.37 -8.24
N ALA A 257 -36.94 -16.27 -9.13
CA ALA A 257 -36.05 -17.01 -10.02
C ALA A 257 -35.25 -16.10 -10.99
N MET A 258 -35.80 -14.95 -11.37
CA MET A 258 -35.16 -14.01 -12.29
C MET A 258 -34.04 -13.25 -11.58
N ALA A 259 -34.30 -12.72 -10.39
CA ALA A 259 -33.31 -12.07 -9.53
C ALA A 259 -32.15 -13.01 -9.19
N ARG A 260 -32.46 -14.28 -8.92
CA ARG A 260 -31.46 -15.33 -8.66
C ARG A 260 -30.59 -15.63 -9.88
N ALA A 261 -31.17 -15.67 -11.08
CA ALA A 261 -30.43 -15.87 -12.32
C ALA A 261 -29.51 -14.67 -12.60
N ALA A 262 -30.05 -13.45 -12.52
CA ALA A 262 -29.28 -12.21 -12.70
C ALA A 262 -28.11 -12.10 -11.71
N ALA A 263 -28.32 -12.50 -10.45
CA ALA A 263 -27.25 -12.54 -9.45
C ALA A 263 -26.16 -13.59 -9.78
N LYS A 264 -26.54 -14.76 -10.29
CA LYS A 264 -25.56 -15.78 -10.73
C LYS A 264 -24.74 -15.29 -11.92
N ASP A 265 -25.36 -14.59 -12.86
CA ASP A 265 -24.69 -14.00 -14.02
C ASP A 265 -23.73 -12.89 -13.56
N ALA A 266 -24.17 -12.02 -12.64
CA ALA A 266 -23.34 -10.96 -12.06
C ALA A 266 -22.11 -11.50 -11.29
N LEU A 267 -22.20 -12.70 -10.72
CA LEU A 267 -21.08 -13.36 -10.05
C LEU A 267 -20.10 -14.00 -11.02
N ALA A 268 -20.46 -14.23 -12.29
CA ALA A 268 -19.60 -14.84 -13.31
C ALA A 268 -18.85 -16.11 -12.85
N GLY A 269 -19.44 -16.90 -11.95
CA GLY A 269 -18.84 -18.11 -11.38
C GLY A 269 -17.97 -17.92 -10.12
N PHE A 270 -17.76 -16.69 -9.65
CA PHE A 270 -17.08 -16.42 -8.38
C PHE A 270 -17.98 -16.76 -7.19
N LYS A 271 -17.37 -17.33 -6.13
CA LYS A 271 -18.03 -17.57 -4.84
C LYS A 271 -17.36 -16.75 -3.76
N VAL A 272 -18.12 -15.93 -3.06
CA VAL A 272 -17.64 -15.19 -1.89
C VAL A 272 -17.65 -16.15 -0.69
N LYS A 273 -16.47 -16.57 -0.23
CA LYS A 273 -16.32 -17.37 1.00
C LYS A 273 -16.35 -16.43 2.22
N LYS A 274 -16.97 -16.92 3.30
CA LYS A 274 -16.96 -16.26 4.61
C LYS A 274 -15.55 -16.22 5.18
#